data_AF-A0A1M7NPZ9-F1
#
_entry.id   AF-A0A1M7NPZ9-F1
#
_cell.length_a   1.000
_cell.length_b   1.000
_cell.length_c   1.000
_cell.angle_alpha   90.00
_cell.angle_beta   90.00
_cell.angle_gamma   90.00
#
_symmetry.space_group_name_H-M   'P 1'
#
loop_
_entity.id
_entity.type
_entity.pdbx_description
1 polymer ?
#
loop_
_entity_poly.entity_id
_entity_poly.type
_entity_poly.pdbx_seq_one_letter_code
_entity_poly.pdbx_strand_id
1 'polypeptide(L)'
;MLALGLGITNLVNRATARADELAPDELLAGGERLVRTVRQWRPEWLAVVGVTAYRAAFGRKEARIGPQPDDPLFGPARVWVLPNPSGLNAHYDLPALAEAFGQLKAAANNR
;
A
#
# COMPACT_ATOMS: atom_id res chain seq x y z
N MET A 1 -16.18 10.94 -0.40
CA MET A 1 -14.80 10.48 -0.16
C MET A 1 -14.02 11.42 0.76
N LEU A 2 -13.98 12.74 0.48
CA LEU A 2 -13.40 13.75 1.39
C LEU A 2 -14.07 13.82 2.78
N ALA A 3 -15.34 13.46 2.90
CA ALA A 3 -16.06 13.44 4.18
C ALA A 3 -15.52 12.41 5.20
N LEU A 4 -14.71 11.43 4.76
CA LEU A 4 -14.08 10.43 5.63
C LEU A 4 -12.58 10.66 5.83
N GLY A 5 -12.00 11.71 5.23
CA GLY A 5 -10.54 11.95 5.27
C GLY A 5 -9.70 10.91 4.53
N LEU A 6 -10.31 10.11 3.64
CA LEU A 6 -9.64 9.03 2.90
C LEU A 6 -9.39 9.43 1.45
N GLY A 7 -8.18 9.13 0.96
CA GLY A 7 -7.80 9.19 -0.46
C GLY A 7 -7.50 7.80 -0.99
N ILE A 8 -7.81 7.54 -2.27
CA ILE A 8 -7.42 6.31 -2.98
C ILE A 8 -6.61 6.73 -4.19
N THR A 9 -5.49 6.05 -4.40
CA THR A 9 -4.62 6.22 -5.57
C THR A 9 -4.11 4.85 -6.01
N ASN A 10 -3.84 4.70 -7.30
CA ASN A 10 -3.33 3.48 -7.87
C ASN A 10 -1.83 3.61 -8.12
N LEU A 11 -1.08 2.59 -7.71
CA LEU A 11 0.36 2.50 -7.99
C LEU A 11 0.62 2.39 -9.50
N VAL A 12 -0.22 1.63 -10.21
CA VAL A 12 -0.19 1.52 -11.67
C VAL A 12 -1.55 1.87 -12.25
N ASN A 13 -1.57 2.71 -13.29
CA ASN A 13 -2.79 3.22 -13.93
C ASN A 13 -3.46 2.20 -14.88
N ARG A 14 -2.81 1.07 -15.16
CA ARG A 14 -3.35 0.03 -16.04
C ARG A 14 -4.13 -0.98 -15.21
N ALA A 15 -5.40 -1.17 -15.56
CA ALA A 15 -6.22 -2.27 -15.05
C ALA A 15 -5.69 -3.59 -15.60
N THR A 16 -4.71 -4.21 -14.95
CA THR A 16 -4.36 -5.60 -15.21
C THR A 16 -5.11 -6.51 -14.23
N ALA A 17 -5.69 -7.58 -14.75
CA ALA A 17 -6.42 -8.57 -13.97
C ALA A 17 -5.52 -9.33 -12.97
N ARG A 18 -4.19 -9.19 -13.09
CA ARG A 18 -3.18 -9.82 -12.25
C ARG A 18 -2.02 -8.86 -11.96
N ALA A 19 -1.60 -8.82 -10.69
CA ALA A 19 -0.43 -8.04 -10.26
C ALA A 19 0.88 -8.57 -10.87
N ASP A 20 0.90 -9.84 -11.28
CA ASP A 20 2.08 -10.51 -11.84
C ASP A 20 2.31 -10.22 -13.34
N GLU A 21 1.37 -9.52 -13.99
CA GLU A 21 1.50 -9.08 -15.38
C GLU A 21 2.11 -7.67 -15.48
N LEU A 22 2.38 -7.01 -14.36
CA LEU A 22 2.99 -5.69 -14.33
C LEU A 22 4.50 -5.82 -14.55
N ALA A 23 5.01 -5.13 -15.57
CA ALA A 23 6.45 -5.09 -15.79
C ALA A 23 7.14 -4.40 -14.59
N PRO A 24 8.35 -4.85 -14.19
CA PRO A 24 9.09 -4.22 -13.09
C PRO A 24 9.23 -2.70 -13.26
N ASP A 25 9.47 -2.23 -14.48
CA ASP A 25 9.61 -0.81 -14.79
C ASP A 25 8.32 -0.01 -14.57
N GLU A 26 7.15 -0.61 -14.81
CA GLU A 26 5.86 0.04 -14.54
C GLU A 26 5.62 0.21 -13.03
N LEU A 27 6.05 -0.77 -12.23
CA LEU A 27 5.97 -0.72 -10.77
C LEU A 27 6.93 0.33 -10.21
N LEU A 28 8.15 0.42 -10.73
CA LEU A 28 9.12 1.45 -10.35
C LEU A 28 8.60 2.85 -10.67
N ALA A 29 8.15 3.08 -11.91
CA ALA A 29 7.57 4.36 -12.31
C ALA A 29 6.30 4.69 -11.51
N GLY A 30 5.49 3.68 -11.16
CA GLY A 30 4.36 3.79 -10.25
C GLY A 30 4.76 4.22 -8.85
N GLY A 31 5.81 3.60 -8.31
CA GLY A 31 6.39 3.94 -7.02
C GLY A 31 6.82 5.40 -6.94
N GLU A 32 7.57 5.88 -7.94
CA GLU A 32 8.01 7.27 -8.00
C GLU A 32 6.84 8.26 -8.01
N ARG A 33 5.77 7.95 -8.75
CA ARG A 33 4.54 8.77 -8.75
C ARG A 33 3.88 8.76 -7.37
N LEU A 34 3.78 7.61 -6.72
CA LEU A 34 3.18 7.50 -5.39
C LEU A 34 3.96 8.32 -4.36
N VAL A 35 5.30 8.24 -4.38
CA VAL A 35 6.16 9.03 -3.49
C VAL A 35 5.90 10.53 -3.66
N ARG A 36 5.79 11.01 -4.91
CA ARG A 36 5.46 12.41 -5.20
C ARG A 36 4.11 12.82 -4.64
N THR A 37 3.08 11.99 -4.88
CA THR A 37 1.72 12.22 -4.37
C THR A 37 1.70 12.30 -2.85
N VAL A 38 2.32 11.34 -2.16
CA VAL A 38 2.35 11.31 -0.70
C VAL A 38 3.11 12.50 -0.13
N ARG A 39 4.22 12.91 -0.75
CA ARG A 39 4.95 14.12 -0.33
C ARG A 39 4.16 15.41 -0.56
N GLN A 40 3.37 15.48 -1.63
CA GLN A 40 2.51 16.63 -1.94
C GLN A 40 1.36 16.74 -0.93
N TRP A 41 0.64 15.65 -0.69
CA TRP A 41 -0.58 15.64 0.12
C TRP A 41 -0.33 15.44 1.61
N ARG A 42 0.86 14.93 1.99
CA ARG A 42 1.30 14.68 3.37
C ARG A 42 0.23 13.97 4.22
N PRO A 43 -0.29 12.81 3.78
CA PRO A 43 -1.23 12.06 4.59
C PRO A 43 -0.55 11.55 5.86
N GLU A 44 -1.35 11.36 6.91
CA GLU A 44 -0.88 10.77 8.17
C GLU A 44 -0.48 9.29 7.98
N TRP A 45 -1.22 8.59 7.12
CA TRP A 45 -1.00 7.18 6.77
C TRP A 45 -1.04 6.95 5.27
N LEU A 46 -0.14 6.09 4.78
CA LEU A 46 -0.19 5.48 3.47
C LEU A 46 -0.46 3.97 3.65
N ALA A 47 -1.56 3.49 3.10
CA ALA A 47 -1.85 2.06 3.03
C ALA A 47 -1.56 1.52 1.62
N VAL A 48 -0.65 0.58 1.49
CA VAL A 48 -0.35 -0.11 0.22
C VAL A 48 -0.91 -1.52 0.27
N VAL A 49 -1.85 -1.82 -0.63
CA VAL A 49 -2.48 -3.14 -0.72
C VAL A 49 -1.66 -4.05 -1.62
N GLY A 50 -0.93 -5.00 -1.03
CA GLY A 50 -0.11 -5.99 -1.72
C GLY A 50 1.39 -5.85 -1.42
N VAL A 51 1.92 -6.79 -0.66
CA VAL A 51 3.35 -6.80 -0.27
C VAL A 51 4.28 -7.00 -1.46
N THR A 52 3.91 -7.80 -2.46
CA THR A 52 4.73 -8.04 -3.65
C THR A 52 4.92 -6.77 -4.47
N ALA A 53 3.84 -6.03 -4.72
CA ALA A 53 3.88 -4.75 -5.42
C ALA A 53 4.70 -3.71 -4.64
N TYR A 54 4.55 -3.66 -3.31
CA TYR A 54 5.36 -2.79 -2.45
C TYR A 54 6.85 -3.10 -2.56
N ARG A 55 7.22 -4.38 -2.44
CA ARG A 55 8.62 -4.85 -2.55
C ARG A 55 9.22 -4.47 -3.90
N ALA A 56 8.48 -4.69 -4.98
CA ALA A 56 8.93 -4.43 -6.34
C ALA A 56 9.05 -2.92 -6.63
N ALA A 57 8.05 -2.12 -6.27
CA ALA A 57 8.02 -0.69 -6.57
C ALA A 57 9.04 0.14 -5.75
N PHE A 58 9.41 -0.33 -4.56
CA PHE A 58 10.26 0.43 -3.63
C PHE A 58 11.58 -0.27 -3.26
N GLY A 59 11.87 -1.43 -3.85
CA GLY A 59 13.09 -2.21 -3.55
C GLY A 59 13.14 -2.77 -2.13
N ARG A 60 12.01 -2.83 -1.41
CA ARG A 60 11.93 -3.23 0.01
C ARG A 60 11.78 -4.74 0.18
N LYS A 61 12.76 -5.53 -0.28
CA LYS A 61 12.68 -7.00 -0.39
C LYS A 61 12.16 -7.72 0.88
N GLU A 62 12.48 -7.19 2.06
CA GLU A 62 12.12 -7.79 3.36
C GLU A 62 10.80 -7.27 3.95
N ALA A 63 10.12 -6.33 3.29
CA ALA A 63 8.85 -5.76 3.77
C ALA A 63 7.81 -6.84 4.04
N ARG A 64 7.06 -6.71 5.14
CA ARG A 64 6.03 -7.68 5.57
C ARG A 64 4.66 -7.01 5.60
N ILE A 65 3.60 -7.79 5.70
CA ILE A 65 2.27 -7.26 6.01
C ILE A 65 2.32 -6.60 7.40
N GLY A 66 1.69 -5.42 7.54
CA GLY A 66 1.71 -4.63 8.76
C GLY A 66 2.40 -3.26 8.61
N PRO A 67 2.65 -2.56 9.72
CA PRO A 67 3.35 -1.28 9.72
C PRO A 67 4.78 -1.44 9.21
N GLN A 68 5.24 -0.48 8.41
CA GLN A 68 6.65 -0.36 8.01
C GLN A 68 7.27 0.82 8.77
N PRO A 69 7.65 0.63 10.05
CA PRO A 69 8.35 1.67 10.79
C PRO A 69 9.68 1.97 10.07
N ASP A 70 10.09 3.23 10.11
CA ASP A 70 11.39 3.68 9.61
C ASP A 70 11.59 3.70 8.08
N ASP A 71 10.53 3.69 7.26
CA ASP A 71 10.68 3.93 5.81
C ASP A 71 10.73 5.45 5.51
N PRO A 72 11.91 6.04 5.23
CA PRO A 72 12.04 7.49 5.02
C PRO A 72 11.48 7.94 3.66
N LEU A 73 11.09 7.01 2.79
CA LEU A 73 10.75 7.30 1.40
C LEU A 73 9.57 8.28 1.29
N PHE A 74 8.59 8.13 2.18
CA PHE A 74 7.33 8.86 2.18
C PHE A 74 7.31 10.06 3.16
N GLY A 75 8.48 10.47 3.67
CA GLY A 75 8.59 11.58 4.61
C GLY A 75 7.86 11.27 5.93
N PRO A 76 7.00 12.16 6.45
CA PRO A 76 6.34 11.96 7.74
C PRO A 76 5.18 10.95 7.68
N ALA A 77 4.77 10.50 6.49
CA ALA A 77 3.65 9.58 6.34
C ALA A 77 4.04 8.19 6.87
N ARG A 78 3.23 7.64 7.78
CA ARG A 78 3.42 6.28 8.28
C ARG A 78 2.92 5.29 7.24
N VAL A 79 3.70 4.24 6.96
CA VAL A 79 3.37 3.26 5.92
C VAL A 79 2.81 2.00 6.54
N TRP A 80 1.74 1.48 5.94
CA TRP A 80 1.17 0.18 6.27
C TRP A 80 1.00 -0.65 5.00
N VAL A 81 1.50 -1.88 5.00
CA VAL A 81 1.33 -2.82 3.90
C VAL A 81 0.21 -3.79 4.26
N LEU A 82 -0.83 -3.82 3.44
CA LEU A 82 -2.02 -4.64 3.63
C LEU A 82 -2.01 -5.85 2.67
N PRO A 83 -2.69 -6.95 3.02
CA PRO A 83 -2.86 -8.07 2.09
C PRO A 83 -3.74 -7.65 0.91
N ASN A 84 -3.47 -8.23 -0.27
CA ASN A 84 -4.26 -7.97 -1.49
C ASN A 84 -5.21 -9.14 -1.76
N PRO A 85 -6.53 -8.91 -1.95
CA PRO A 85 -7.52 -9.96 -2.25
C PRO A 85 -7.38 -10.61 -3.64
N SER A 86 -6.49 -10.15 -4.52
CA SER A 86 -6.36 -10.74 -5.87
C SER A 86 -5.96 -12.23 -5.80
N GLY A 87 -6.63 -13.08 -6.60
CA GLY A 87 -6.61 -14.55 -6.53
C GLY A 87 -5.27 -15.28 -6.73
N LEU A 88 -4.15 -14.57 -6.87
CA LEU A 88 -2.80 -15.13 -6.81
C LEU A 88 -2.28 -15.28 -5.37
N ASN A 89 -2.93 -14.63 -4.39
CA ASN A 89 -2.73 -14.86 -2.95
C ASN A 89 -4.00 -15.47 -2.33
N ALA A 90 -4.37 -16.69 -2.73
CA ALA A 90 -5.54 -17.43 -2.23
C ALA A 90 -5.44 -17.86 -0.74
N HIS A 91 -4.54 -17.24 0.03
CA HIS A 91 -4.30 -17.53 1.44
C HIS A 91 -4.93 -16.51 2.41
N TYR A 92 -5.54 -15.43 1.89
CA TYR A 92 -6.22 -14.43 2.73
C TYR A 92 -7.73 -14.49 2.51
N ASP A 93 -8.42 -15.20 3.41
CA ASP A 93 -9.87 -15.17 3.48
C ASP A 93 -10.38 -13.81 3.99
N LEU A 94 -11.65 -13.52 3.71
CA LEU A 94 -12.31 -12.26 4.10
C LEU A 94 -12.09 -11.88 5.58
N PRO A 95 -12.12 -12.81 6.56
CA PRO A 95 -11.84 -12.46 7.95
C PRO A 95 -10.43 -11.92 8.18
N ALA A 96 -9.42 -12.49 7.53
CA ALA A 96 -8.03 -12.06 7.67
C ALA A 96 -7.80 -10.69 7.00
N LEU A 97 -8.49 -10.42 5.89
CA LEU A 97 -8.52 -9.07 5.29
C LEU A 97 -9.16 -8.07 6.26
N ALA A 98 -10.34 -8.41 6.81
CA ALA A 98 -11.04 -7.54 7.76
C ALA A 98 -10.19 -7.24 9.00
N GLU A 99 -9.48 -8.24 9.52
CA GLU A 99 -8.56 -8.08 10.64
C GLU A 99 -7.42 -7.12 10.31
N ALA A 100 -6.72 -7.33 9.18
CA ALA A 100 -5.59 -6.48 8.77
C ALA A 100 -6.01 -5.01 8.56
N PHE A 101 -7.14 -4.77 7.92
CA PHE A 101 -7.70 -3.42 7.78
C PHE A 101 -8.16 -2.84 9.12
N GLY A 102 -8.70 -3.67 10.01
CA GLY A 102 -9.08 -3.30 11.36
C GLY A 102 -7.90 -2.83 12.21
N GLN A 103 -6.76 -3.51 12.12
CA GLN A 103 -5.52 -3.12 12.80
C GLN A 103 -5.03 -1.73 12.37
N LEU A 104 -5.02 -1.47 11.05
CA LEU A 104 -4.69 -0.13 10.54
C LEU A 104 -5.67 0.92 11.05
N LYS A 105 -6.99 0.65 11.01
CA LYS A 105 -8.00 1.58 11.52
C LYS A 105 -7.79 1.90 13.00
N ALA A 106 -7.50 0.88 13.82
CA ALA A 106 -7.21 1.06 15.23
C ALA A 106 -5.97 1.94 15.43
N ALA A 107 -4.88 1.66 14.71
CA ALA A 107 -3.65 2.45 14.77
C ALA A 107 -3.82 3.91 14.32
N ALA A 108 -4.69 4.16 13.33
CA ALA A 108 -5.00 5.51 12.85
C ALA A 108 -5.88 6.30 13.85
N ASN A 109 -6.69 5.61 14.65
CA ASN A 109 -7.58 6.23 15.64
C ASN A 109 -6.91 6.45 17.00
N ASN A 110 -5.86 5.69 17.33
CA ASN A 110 -5.15 5.76 18.61
C ASN A 110 -4.16 6.93 18.66
N ARG A 111 -4.68 8.15 18.47
CA ARG A 111 -3.93 9.41 18.55
C ARG A 111 -3.46 9.71 19.97
#